data_AF-A0A5C6EDQ5-F1
#
_entry.id   AF-A0A5C6EDQ5-F1
#
_cell.length_a   1.000
_cell.length_b   1.000
_cell.length_c   1.000
_cell.angle_alpha   90.00
_cell.angle_beta   90.00
_cell.angle_gamma   90.00
#
_symmetry.space_group_name_H-M   'P 1'
#
loop_
_entity.id
_entity.type
_entity.pdbx_description
1 polymer ?
#
loop_
_entity_poly.entity_id
_entity_poly.type
_entity_poly.pdbx_seq_one_letter_code
_entity_poly.pdbx_strand_id
1 'polypeptide(L)'
;MEISKLTSRTPIFPLYIAASLLIGWFIPGFYAWTDSDQSRPSPLLWKVPLWSAIASAAFCIALPWLPITSKSANDAPRTPMRFSVRTLLMITAGVAVAIPLLAKFPIVVSGIACAGAFAYFIAFCVRNPQHRMAGSALIACMILPYAWVVGYDELDRILPALVVMIAGMPAFLPAALLSQVFGQHFQESQWLAFLLTALELVIGIWMIRLGPKRTIAYLLLVTLISAVGSLGFYMMCIA
;
A
#
# COMPACT_ATOMS: atom_id res chain seq x y z
N MET A 1 -22.74 -0.98 33.20
CA MET A 1 -21.33 -0.97 32.76
C MET A 1 -21.33 -0.97 31.24
N GLU A 2 -20.75 0.05 30.63
CA GLU A 2 -21.10 0.57 29.30
C GLU A 2 -20.63 -0.31 28.12
N ILE A 3 -21.58 -0.86 27.36
CA ILE A 3 -21.32 -1.40 26.00
C ILE A 3 -20.75 -0.29 25.08
N SER A 4 -21.12 0.98 25.35
CA SER A 4 -20.59 2.18 24.70
C SER A 4 -19.08 2.40 24.86
N LYS A 5 -18.46 1.93 25.97
CA LYS A 5 -17.00 2.07 26.16
C LYS A 5 -16.19 0.97 25.48
N LEU A 6 -16.78 -0.19 25.17
CA LEU A 6 -16.09 -1.23 24.40
C LEU A 6 -15.99 -0.86 22.90
N THR A 7 -16.99 -0.19 22.35
CA THR A 7 -16.98 0.26 20.93
C THR A 7 -15.98 1.37 20.65
N SER A 8 -15.51 2.09 21.69
CA SER A 8 -14.53 3.19 21.59
C SER A 8 -13.08 2.71 21.38
N ARG A 9 -12.80 1.40 21.49
CA ARG A 9 -11.46 0.82 21.36
C ARG A 9 -11.46 -0.34 20.38
N THR A 10 -12.14 -0.22 19.25
CA THR A 10 -11.93 -1.20 18.17
C THR A 10 -10.46 -1.12 17.73
N PRO A 11 -9.67 -2.21 17.89
CA PRO A 11 -8.28 -2.24 17.50
C PRO A 11 -8.19 -2.38 15.97
N ILE A 12 -8.68 -1.36 15.26
CA ILE A 12 -8.80 -1.37 13.79
C ILE A 12 -7.44 -1.57 13.14
N PHE A 13 -6.38 -0.94 13.66
CA PHE A 13 -5.03 -1.08 13.12
C PHE A 13 -4.44 -2.49 13.27
N PRO A 14 -4.48 -3.13 14.46
CA PRO A 14 -4.18 -4.56 14.59
C PRO A 14 -5.00 -5.47 13.66
N LEU A 15 -6.27 -5.14 13.44
CA LEU A 15 -7.13 -5.92 12.54
C LEU A 15 -6.64 -5.83 11.09
N TYR A 16 -6.18 -4.67 10.62
CA TYR A 16 -5.52 -4.55 9.32
C TYR A 16 -4.27 -5.40 9.22
N ILE A 17 -3.42 -5.39 10.25
CA ILE A 17 -2.21 -6.23 10.29
C ILE A 17 -2.58 -7.71 10.15
N ALA A 18 -3.55 -8.18 10.95
CA ALA A 18 -4.02 -9.55 10.91
C ALA A 18 -4.66 -9.91 9.55
N ALA A 19 -5.47 -9.02 8.98
CA ALA A 19 -6.09 -9.22 7.68
C ALA A 19 -5.04 -9.30 6.56
N SER A 20 -4.05 -8.41 6.54
CA SER A 20 -2.96 -8.43 5.56
C SER A 20 -2.11 -9.70 5.66
N LEU A 21 -1.90 -10.21 6.88
CA LEU A 21 -1.22 -11.48 7.12
C LEU A 21 -2.03 -12.66 6.58
N LEU A 22 -3.34 -12.71 6.88
CA LEU A 22 -4.24 -13.76 6.40
C LEU A 22 -4.33 -13.77 4.88
N ILE A 23 -4.36 -12.60 4.25
CA ILE A 23 -4.36 -12.47 2.79
C ILE A 23 -3.08 -13.10 2.21
N GLY A 24 -1.91 -12.73 2.72
CA GLY A 24 -0.63 -13.28 2.25
C GLY A 24 -0.57 -14.80 2.39
N TRP A 25 -1.00 -15.32 3.55
CA TRP A 25 -1.04 -16.76 3.82
C TRP A 25 -2.01 -17.53 2.90
N PHE A 26 -3.11 -16.90 2.48
CA PHE A 26 -4.11 -17.55 1.63
C PHE A 26 -3.68 -17.65 0.15
N ILE A 27 -2.74 -16.80 -0.31
CA ILE A 27 -2.35 -16.73 -1.72
C ILE A 27 -1.80 -18.08 -2.26
N PRO A 28 -0.83 -18.75 -1.62
CA PRO A 28 -0.39 -20.07 -2.08
C PRO A 28 -1.53 -21.10 -2.10
N GLY A 29 -2.38 -21.09 -1.06
CA GLY A 29 -3.54 -21.97 -0.97
C GLY A 29 -4.58 -21.72 -2.06
N PHE A 30 -4.76 -20.47 -2.50
CA PHE A 30 -5.66 -20.11 -3.59
C PHE A 30 -5.22 -20.73 -4.92
N TYR A 31 -3.92 -20.69 -5.25
CA TYR A 31 -3.40 -21.30 -6.47
C TYR A 31 -3.46 -22.83 -6.41
N ALA A 32 -3.11 -23.43 -5.27
CA ALA A 32 -3.23 -24.87 -5.05
C ALA A 32 -4.69 -25.36 -5.14
N TRP A 33 -5.65 -24.58 -4.65
CA TRP A 33 -7.07 -24.94 -4.74
C TRP A 33 -7.63 -24.81 -6.16
N THR A 34 -7.07 -23.91 -6.96
CA THR A 34 -7.56 -23.63 -8.32
C THR A 34 -6.83 -24.41 -9.41
N ASP A 35 -5.93 -25.34 -9.04
CA ASP A 35 -5.03 -26.07 -9.95
C ASP A 35 -4.46 -25.16 -11.05
N SER A 36 -4.07 -23.96 -10.64
CA SER A 36 -3.69 -22.88 -11.54
C SER A 36 -2.19 -22.74 -11.58
N ASP A 37 -1.64 -22.99 -12.77
CA ASP A 37 -0.21 -22.83 -13.06
C ASP A 37 0.01 -21.63 -14.01
N GLN A 38 1.28 -21.32 -14.30
CA GLN A 38 1.67 -20.21 -15.18
C GLN A 38 0.97 -20.24 -16.56
N SER A 39 0.71 -21.43 -17.11
CA SER A 39 0.06 -21.62 -18.41
C SER A 39 -1.46 -21.54 -18.36
N ARG A 40 -2.06 -21.65 -17.17
CA ARG A 40 -3.51 -21.68 -16.96
C ARG A 40 -3.91 -20.79 -15.77
N PRO A 41 -3.93 -19.46 -15.95
CA PRO A 41 -4.36 -18.54 -14.89
C PRO A 41 -5.76 -18.87 -14.39
N SER A 42 -5.94 -18.76 -13.07
CA SER A 42 -7.24 -18.94 -12.44
C SER A 42 -8.28 -17.97 -13.05
N PRO A 43 -9.47 -18.43 -13.47
CA PRO A 43 -10.54 -17.55 -13.94
C PRO A 43 -11.09 -16.64 -12.83
N LEU A 44 -10.72 -16.90 -11.57
CA LEU A 44 -11.07 -16.09 -10.41
C LEU A 44 -10.08 -14.95 -10.15
N LEU A 45 -8.92 -14.95 -10.82
CA LEU A 45 -7.84 -13.97 -10.62
C LEU A 45 -8.31 -12.53 -10.88
N TRP A 46 -9.26 -12.32 -11.80
CA TRP A 46 -9.87 -11.00 -12.01
C TRP A 46 -11.14 -10.75 -11.23
N LYS A 47 -11.87 -11.80 -10.85
CA LYS A 47 -13.14 -11.66 -10.13
C LYS A 47 -12.91 -11.29 -8.66
N VAL A 48 -11.96 -11.94 -7.99
CA VAL A 48 -11.70 -11.72 -6.56
C VAL A 48 -11.23 -10.29 -6.28
N PRO A 49 -10.22 -9.73 -6.99
CA PRO A 49 -9.86 -8.32 -6.85
C PRO A 49 -11.00 -7.37 -7.14
N LEU A 50 -11.77 -7.61 -8.21
CA LEU A 50 -12.88 -6.74 -8.58
C LEU A 50 -13.95 -6.68 -7.47
N TRP A 51 -14.40 -7.82 -6.96
CA TRP A 51 -15.37 -7.87 -5.88
C TRP A 51 -14.82 -7.26 -4.59
N SER A 52 -13.53 -7.47 -4.28
CA SER A 52 -12.89 -6.84 -3.12
C SER A 52 -12.81 -5.31 -3.25
N ALA A 53 -12.60 -4.78 -4.46
CA ALA A 53 -12.59 -3.36 -4.74
C ALA A 53 -14.00 -2.75 -4.59
N ILE A 54 -15.03 -3.43 -5.11
CA ILE A 54 -16.44 -3.03 -4.93
C ILE A 54 -16.80 -3.00 -3.44
N ALA A 55 -16.48 -4.06 -2.69
CA ALA A 55 -16.75 -4.15 -1.26
C ALA A 55 -16.03 -3.04 -0.49
N SER A 56 -14.77 -2.75 -0.85
CA SER A 56 -13.99 -1.68 -0.21
C SER A 56 -14.50 -0.29 -0.57
N ALA A 57 -14.98 -0.07 -1.80
CA ALA A 57 -15.63 1.18 -2.17
C ALA A 57 -16.93 1.39 -1.39
N ALA A 58 -17.76 0.34 -1.26
CA ALA A 58 -18.96 0.36 -0.43
C ALA A 58 -18.64 0.66 1.05
N PHE A 59 -17.58 0.04 1.59
CA PHE A 59 -17.11 0.31 2.94
C PHE A 59 -16.59 1.75 3.13
N CYS A 60 -15.84 2.27 2.16
CA CYS A 60 -15.36 3.65 2.17
C CYS A 60 -16.51 4.66 2.12
N ILE A 61 -17.58 4.36 1.35
CA ILE A 61 -18.81 5.15 1.34
C ILE A 61 -19.48 5.10 2.71
N ALA A 62 -19.51 3.94 3.38
CA ALA A 62 -20.11 3.77 4.71
C ALA A 62 -19.34 4.47 5.85
N LEU A 63 -18.05 4.74 5.65
CA LEU A 63 -17.09 5.21 6.64
C LEU A 63 -17.40 6.57 7.33
N PRO A 64 -18.01 7.57 6.65
CA PRO A 64 -18.46 8.81 7.27
C PRO A 64 -19.48 8.58 8.38
N TRP A 65 -20.37 7.59 8.22
CA TRP A 65 -21.43 7.28 9.18
C TRP A 65 -20.97 6.41 10.36
N LEU A 66 -19.76 5.87 10.32
CA LEU A 66 -19.21 5.13 11.46
C LEU A 66 -18.86 6.08 12.63
N PRO A 67 -19.33 5.79 13.85
CA PRO A 67 -19.05 6.57 15.06
C PRO A 67 -17.62 6.27 15.56
N ILE A 68 -16.62 6.63 14.75
CA ILE A 68 -15.22 6.60 15.15
C ILE A 68 -14.94 7.89 15.91
N THR A 69 -15.18 7.88 17.21
CA THR A 69 -14.89 9.01 18.10
C THR A 69 -13.38 9.19 18.22
N SER A 70 -12.81 10.09 17.42
CA SER A 70 -11.46 10.59 17.66
C SER A 70 -11.49 11.53 18.86
N LYS A 71 -11.39 11.01 20.09
CA LYS A 71 -10.98 11.85 21.23
C LYS A 71 -9.50 12.17 21.03
N SER A 72 -9.21 13.17 20.21
CA SER A 72 -7.88 13.80 20.18
C SER A 72 -7.91 14.92 21.19
N ALA A 73 -6.97 14.91 22.14
CA ALA A 73 -6.84 15.90 23.21
C ALA A 73 -6.41 17.30 22.72
N ASN A 74 -6.42 17.55 21.42
CA ASN A 74 -6.15 18.84 20.79
C ASN A 74 -7.30 19.15 19.82
N ASP A 75 -8.39 19.68 20.36
CA ASP A 75 -9.38 20.43 19.60
C ASP A 75 -8.79 21.80 19.23
N ALA A 76 -7.77 21.80 18.37
CA ALA A 76 -7.46 22.96 17.57
C ALA A 76 -8.52 23.03 16.45
N PRO A 77 -9.06 24.23 16.13
CA PRO A 77 -10.08 24.39 15.11
C PRO A 77 -9.58 23.81 13.78
N ARG A 78 -10.23 22.73 13.34
CA ARG A 78 -9.92 22.02 12.09
C ARG A 78 -10.23 22.96 10.93
N THR A 79 -9.19 23.48 10.28
CA THR A 79 -9.36 24.26 9.07
C THR A 79 -9.88 23.35 7.95
N PRO A 80 -11.01 23.68 7.31
CA PRO A 80 -11.49 22.91 6.17
C PRO A 80 -10.44 22.99 5.07
N MET A 81 -10.03 21.83 4.56
CA MET A 81 -9.04 21.71 3.49
C MET A 81 -9.68 22.22 2.19
N ARG A 82 -9.63 23.53 1.99
CA ARG A 82 -10.02 24.18 0.74
C ARG A 82 -8.90 23.94 -0.26
N PHE A 83 -9.10 22.96 -1.15
CA PHE A 83 -8.29 22.85 -2.35
C PHE A 83 -8.56 24.10 -3.20
N SER A 84 -7.71 25.11 -3.07
CA SER A 84 -7.75 26.26 -3.98
C SER A 84 -7.45 25.75 -5.38
N VAL A 85 -8.14 26.28 -6.39
CA VAL A 85 -7.87 26.00 -7.82
C VAL A 85 -6.38 26.15 -8.14
N ARG A 86 -5.69 27.06 -7.44
CA ARG A 86 -4.25 27.29 -7.53
C ARG A 86 -3.43 26.10 -7.04
N THR A 87 -3.83 25.45 -5.95
CA THR A 87 -3.22 24.19 -5.46
C THR A 87 -3.46 23.04 -6.42
N LEU A 88 -4.66 22.94 -7.00
CA LEU A 88 -4.96 21.92 -8.00
C LEU A 88 -4.09 22.10 -9.26
N LEU A 89 -3.97 23.34 -9.74
CA LEU A 89 -3.11 23.71 -10.87
C LEU A 89 -1.62 23.46 -10.60
N MET A 90 -1.13 23.75 -9.38
CA MET A 90 0.25 23.46 -8.99
C MET A 90 0.51 21.96 -8.93
N ILE A 91 -0.46 21.16 -8.45
CA ILE A 91 -0.35 19.70 -8.44
C ILE A 91 -0.36 19.17 -9.87
N THR A 92 -1.29 19.59 -10.72
CA THR A 92 -1.35 19.10 -12.11
C THR A 92 -0.15 19.53 -12.94
N ALA A 93 0.36 20.75 -12.76
CA ALA A 93 1.60 21.20 -13.38
C ALA A 93 2.82 20.42 -12.87
N GLY A 94 2.89 20.17 -11.55
CA GLY A 94 3.93 19.34 -10.96
C GLY A 94 3.93 17.91 -11.51
N VAL A 95 2.76 17.30 -11.65
CA VAL A 95 2.59 15.99 -12.28
C VAL A 95 2.99 16.03 -13.75
N ALA A 96 2.57 17.03 -14.50
CA ALA A 96 2.90 17.20 -15.92
C ALA A 96 4.40 17.40 -16.18
N VAL A 97 5.14 18.02 -15.25
CA VAL A 97 6.61 18.20 -15.31
C VAL A 97 7.35 16.97 -14.79
N ALA A 98 6.80 16.26 -13.81
CA ALA A 98 7.37 15.02 -13.31
C ALA A 98 7.35 13.92 -14.39
N ILE A 99 6.26 13.78 -15.14
CA ILE A 99 6.10 12.77 -16.21
C ILE A 99 7.29 12.73 -17.21
N PRO A 100 7.74 13.85 -17.82
CA PRO A 100 8.88 13.84 -18.73
C PRO A 100 10.22 13.68 -18.01
N LEU A 101 10.35 14.13 -16.75
CA LEU A 101 11.58 13.92 -15.97
C LEU A 101 11.80 12.44 -15.64
N LEU A 102 10.71 11.71 -15.36
CA LEU A 102 10.69 10.28 -15.03
C LEU A 102 11.26 9.40 -16.17
N ALA A 103 11.23 9.86 -17.43
CA ALA A 103 11.72 9.09 -18.57
C ALA A 103 13.24 8.82 -18.58
N LYS A 104 14.04 9.51 -17.75
CA LYS A 104 15.50 9.31 -17.63
C LYS A 104 16.00 9.28 -16.18
N PHE A 105 15.14 8.89 -15.22
CA PHE A 105 15.56 8.91 -13.82
C PHE A 105 16.55 7.77 -13.52
N PRO A 106 17.73 8.05 -12.91
CA PRO A 106 18.66 7.01 -12.55
C PRO A 106 18.11 6.16 -11.41
N ILE A 107 18.23 4.83 -11.53
CA ILE A 107 17.82 3.85 -10.51
C ILE A 107 18.40 4.22 -9.13
N VAL A 108 19.66 4.65 -9.09
CA VAL A 108 20.34 5.07 -7.85
C VAL A 108 19.61 6.20 -7.13
N VAL A 109 19.14 7.21 -7.87
CA VAL A 109 18.44 8.37 -7.28
C VAL A 109 17.08 7.95 -6.74
N SER A 110 16.36 7.08 -7.46
CA SER A 110 15.08 6.53 -6.99
C SER A 110 15.25 5.66 -5.72
N GLY A 111 16.33 4.87 -5.65
CA GLY A 111 16.66 4.07 -4.47
C GLY A 111 16.99 4.95 -3.26
N ILE A 112 17.77 6.01 -3.44
CA ILE A 112 18.07 6.99 -2.38
C ILE A 112 16.79 7.69 -1.91
N ALA A 113 15.91 8.09 -2.84
CA ALA A 113 14.63 8.71 -2.51
C ALA A 113 13.73 7.76 -1.70
N CYS A 114 13.66 6.48 -2.08
CA CYS A 114 12.91 5.46 -1.34
C CYS A 114 13.49 5.23 0.06
N ALA A 115 14.81 5.06 0.18
CA ALA A 115 15.48 4.93 1.47
C ALA A 115 15.24 6.16 2.37
N GLY A 116 15.29 7.37 1.79
CA GLY A 116 14.96 8.61 2.47
C GLY A 116 13.50 8.67 2.95
N ALA A 117 12.55 8.17 2.16
CA ALA A 117 11.15 8.07 2.56
C ALA A 117 10.93 7.10 3.73
N PHE A 118 11.59 5.94 3.72
CA PHE A 118 11.58 5.02 4.85
C PHE A 118 12.22 5.62 6.11
N ALA A 119 13.37 6.27 5.98
CA ALA A 119 14.03 6.95 7.10
C ALA A 119 13.13 8.05 7.69
N TYR A 120 12.48 8.84 6.84
CA TYR A 120 11.51 9.85 7.25
C TYR A 120 10.29 9.23 7.95
N PHE A 121 9.79 8.10 7.43
CA PHE A 121 8.69 7.35 8.03
C PHE A 121 9.03 6.81 9.43
N ILE A 122 10.22 6.22 9.60
CA ILE A 122 10.72 5.74 10.90
C ILE A 122 10.86 6.92 11.86
N ALA A 123 11.48 8.02 11.43
CA ALA A 123 11.60 9.22 12.24
C ALA A 123 10.24 9.79 12.66
N PHE A 124 9.25 9.77 11.77
CA PHE A 124 7.87 10.17 12.05
C PHE A 124 7.23 9.29 13.13
N CYS A 125 7.37 7.96 13.03
CA CYS A 125 6.85 7.00 14.01
C CYS A 125 7.54 7.12 15.38
N VAL A 126 8.86 7.34 15.40
CA VAL A 126 9.61 7.54 16.64
C VAL A 126 9.17 8.82 17.35
N ARG A 127 9.06 9.94 16.61
CA ARG A 127 8.66 11.25 17.14
C ARG A 127 7.19 11.33 17.57
N ASN A 128 6.30 10.55 16.96
CA ASN A 128 4.86 10.61 17.23
C ASN A 128 4.31 9.27 17.72
N PRO A 129 4.43 8.95 19.02
CA PRO A 129 4.01 7.66 19.57
C PRO A 129 2.52 7.36 19.35
N GLN A 130 1.67 8.39 19.31
CA GLN A 130 0.24 8.27 19.05
C GLN A 130 -0.10 7.70 17.66
N HIS A 131 0.80 7.87 16.69
CA HIS A 131 0.60 7.42 15.30
C HIS A 131 1.33 6.11 14.98
N ARG A 132 2.07 5.52 15.93
CA ARG A 132 2.88 4.31 15.71
C ARG A 132 2.06 3.13 15.21
N MET A 133 0.88 2.90 15.79
CA MET A 133 0.01 1.78 15.37
C MET A 133 -0.54 1.95 13.95
N ALA A 134 -0.83 3.18 13.54
CA ALA A 134 -1.26 3.48 12.18
C ALA A 134 -0.11 3.31 11.18
N GLY A 135 1.10 3.73 11.58
CA GLY A 135 2.31 3.50 10.80
C GLY A 135 2.65 2.01 10.65
N SER A 136 2.63 1.24 11.74
CA SER A 136 2.88 -0.20 11.67
C SER A 136 1.84 -0.92 10.81
N ALA A 137 0.56 -0.50 10.88
CA ALA A 137 -0.47 -1.02 10.00
C ALA A 137 -0.19 -0.69 8.53
N LEU A 138 0.30 0.52 8.20
CA LEU A 138 0.67 0.87 6.83
C LEU A 138 1.75 -0.06 6.28
N ILE A 139 2.86 -0.22 7.02
CA ILE A 139 3.96 -1.10 6.61
C ILE A 139 3.49 -2.56 6.51
N ALA A 140 2.68 -3.01 7.46
CA ALA A 140 2.10 -4.35 7.44
C ALA A 140 1.23 -4.57 6.19
N CYS A 141 0.36 -3.61 5.85
CA CYS A 141 -0.49 -3.69 4.66
C CYS A 141 0.33 -3.70 3.35
N MET A 142 1.48 -3.01 3.34
CA MET A 142 2.39 -2.96 2.20
C MET A 142 3.21 -4.24 2.01
N ILE A 143 3.70 -4.85 3.10
CA ILE A 143 4.70 -5.93 3.05
C ILE A 143 4.09 -7.31 3.29
N LEU A 144 3.19 -7.47 4.26
CA LEU A 144 2.71 -8.79 4.68
C LEU A 144 2.04 -9.61 3.58
N PRO A 145 1.28 -9.04 2.63
CA PRO A 145 0.72 -9.82 1.54
C PRO A 145 1.79 -10.60 0.75
N TYR A 146 3.00 -10.03 0.62
CA TYR A 146 4.11 -10.63 -0.13
C TYR A 146 4.96 -11.62 0.66
N ALA A 147 4.81 -11.69 1.99
CA ALA A 147 5.73 -12.43 2.85
C ALA A 147 5.69 -13.96 2.63
N TRP A 148 4.62 -14.49 2.02
CA TRP A 148 4.46 -15.91 1.70
C TRP A 148 4.69 -16.24 0.22
N VAL A 149 5.20 -15.30 -0.58
CA VAL A 149 5.39 -15.54 -2.01
C VAL A 149 6.68 -16.28 -2.35
N VAL A 150 7.71 -16.19 -1.50
CA VAL A 150 8.99 -16.87 -1.73
C VAL A 150 9.07 -18.11 -0.85
N GLY A 151 9.22 -19.29 -1.47
CA GLY A 151 9.42 -20.56 -0.77
C GLY A 151 10.73 -20.57 0.01
N TYR A 152 10.74 -21.25 1.17
CA TYR A 152 11.92 -21.33 2.05
C TYR A 152 13.16 -21.87 1.35
N ASP A 153 12.99 -22.75 0.36
CA ASP A 153 14.09 -23.39 -0.37
C ASP A 153 14.84 -22.43 -1.32
N GLU A 154 14.21 -21.33 -1.74
CA GLU A 154 14.85 -20.30 -2.58
C GLU A 154 15.27 -19.06 -1.79
N LEU A 155 14.90 -18.99 -0.50
CA LEU A 155 15.07 -17.81 0.33
C LEU A 155 16.54 -17.41 0.47
N ASP A 156 17.46 -18.36 0.65
CA ASP A 156 18.89 -18.08 0.80
C ASP A 156 19.54 -17.53 -0.48
N ARG A 157 19.03 -17.93 -1.65
CA ARG A 157 19.53 -17.48 -2.95
C ARG A 157 18.96 -16.12 -3.34
N ILE A 158 17.71 -15.85 -2.94
CA ILE A 158 16.98 -14.65 -3.32
C ILE A 158 17.11 -13.55 -2.27
N LEU A 159 17.51 -13.85 -1.02
CA LEU A 159 17.57 -12.90 0.10
C LEU A 159 18.07 -11.48 -0.25
N PRO A 160 19.25 -11.30 -0.88
CA PRO A 160 19.73 -9.97 -1.24
C PRO A 160 18.87 -9.27 -2.31
N ALA A 161 18.31 -10.02 -3.26
CA ALA A 161 17.38 -9.49 -4.25
C ALA A 161 16.00 -9.21 -3.62
N LEU A 162 15.61 -9.99 -2.62
CA LEU A 162 14.38 -9.85 -1.84
C LEU A 162 14.39 -8.57 -1.02
N VAL A 163 15.51 -8.18 -0.41
CA VAL A 163 15.64 -6.90 0.31
C VAL A 163 15.40 -5.71 -0.63
N VAL A 164 15.97 -5.76 -1.83
CA VAL A 164 15.77 -4.72 -2.85
C VAL A 164 14.35 -4.77 -3.40
N MET A 165 13.77 -5.96 -3.58
CA MET A 165 12.40 -6.13 -4.02
C MET A 165 11.37 -5.66 -3.00
N ILE A 166 11.55 -5.95 -1.71
CA ILE A 166 10.63 -5.51 -0.64
C ILE A 166 10.48 -3.99 -0.65
N ALA A 167 11.54 -3.25 -0.98
CA ALA A 167 11.51 -1.80 -1.07
C ALA A 167 10.71 -1.25 -2.28
N GLY A 168 10.42 -2.07 -3.29
CA GLY A 168 9.60 -1.70 -4.46
C GLY A 168 8.30 -2.51 -4.63
N MET A 169 8.15 -3.62 -3.90
CA MET A 169 7.03 -4.55 -3.96
C MET A 169 5.67 -3.93 -3.68
N PRO A 170 5.50 -3.04 -2.68
CA PRO A 170 4.20 -2.44 -2.40
C PRO A 170 3.61 -1.71 -3.60
N ALA A 171 4.48 -1.08 -4.40
CA ALA A 171 4.11 -0.38 -5.62
C ALA A 171 4.37 -1.20 -6.90
N PHE A 172 4.58 -2.51 -6.79
CA PHE A 172 4.84 -3.38 -7.94
C PHE A 172 3.74 -3.30 -8.99
N LEU A 173 2.48 -3.46 -8.57
CA LEU A 173 1.33 -3.43 -9.47
C LEU A 173 1.10 -2.05 -10.13
N PRO A 174 1.07 -0.93 -9.39
CA PRO A 174 0.94 0.38 -10.02
C PRO A 174 2.15 0.70 -10.92
N ALA A 175 3.36 0.26 -10.57
CA ALA A 175 4.52 0.41 -11.44
C ALA A 175 4.37 -0.40 -12.74
N ALA A 176 3.92 -1.65 -12.66
CA ALA A 176 3.72 -2.51 -13.83
C ALA A 176 2.61 -1.98 -14.77
N LEU A 177 1.53 -1.44 -14.21
CA LEU A 177 0.47 -0.81 -15.01
C LEU A 177 0.97 0.46 -15.71
N LEU A 178 1.71 1.31 -14.98
CA LEU A 178 2.28 2.52 -15.56
C LEU A 178 3.36 2.19 -16.60
N SER A 179 4.21 1.18 -16.37
CA SER A 179 5.24 0.78 -17.33
C SER A 179 4.63 0.29 -18.64
N GLN A 180 3.50 -0.44 -18.60
CA GLN A 180 2.75 -0.82 -19.79
C GLN A 180 2.21 0.40 -20.56
N VAL A 181 1.67 1.40 -19.86
CA VAL A 181 1.18 2.64 -20.49
C VAL A 181 2.31 3.42 -21.15
N PHE A 182 3.51 3.40 -20.58
CA PHE A 182 4.71 4.04 -21.15
C PHE A 182 5.47 3.16 -22.15
N GLY A 183 5.03 1.91 -22.40
CA GLY A 183 5.68 0.98 -23.32
C GLY A 183 7.08 0.52 -22.87
N GLN A 184 7.40 0.62 -21.57
CA GLN A 184 8.72 0.27 -21.03
C GLN A 184 8.76 -1.21 -20.58
N HIS A 185 9.92 -1.85 -20.75
CA HIS A 185 10.15 -3.19 -20.24
C HIS A 185 10.21 -3.20 -18.71
N PHE A 186 9.71 -4.28 -18.10
CA PHE A 186 9.56 -4.40 -16.65
C PHE A 186 10.88 -4.19 -15.89
N GLN A 187 11.99 -4.73 -16.40
CA GLN A 187 13.32 -4.57 -15.81
C GLN A 187 13.83 -3.12 -15.84
N GLU A 188 13.46 -2.34 -16.86
CA GLU A 188 13.83 -0.93 -16.98
C GLU A 188 12.98 -0.03 -16.09
N SER A 189 11.82 -0.51 -15.63
CA SER A 189 10.87 0.23 -14.78
C SER A 189 11.08 0.07 -13.27
N GLN A 190 12.15 -0.58 -12.80
CA GLN A 190 12.39 -0.77 -11.36
C GLN A 190 12.47 0.56 -10.58
N TRP A 191 13.02 1.61 -11.19
CA TRP A 191 13.06 2.95 -10.59
C TRP A 191 11.67 3.52 -10.32
N LEU A 192 10.68 3.17 -11.13
CA LEU A 192 9.30 3.61 -10.99
C LEU A 192 8.65 2.98 -9.77
N ALA A 193 8.92 1.70 -9.51
CA ALA A 193 8.46 1.01 -8.31
C ALA A 193 8.99 1.68 -7.04
N PHE A 194 10.30 1.99 -6.98
CA PHE A 194 10.88 2.70 -5.83
C PHE A 194 10.27 4.08 -5.60
N LEU A 195 10.05 4.83 -6.68
CA LEU A 195 9.50 6.17 -6.58
C LEU A 195 8.03 6.15 -6.15
N LEU A 196 7.24 5.21 -6.66
CA LEU A 196 5.85 5.01 -6.24
C LEU A 196 5.75 4.53 -4.79
N THR A 197 6.64 3.63 -4.34
CA THR A 197 6.67 3.24 -2.93
C THR A 197 7.04 4.41 -2.02
N ALA A 198 8.00 5.25 -2.43
CA ALA A 198 8.33 6.48 -1.71
C ALA A 198 7.12 7.42 -1.63
N LEU A 199 6.40 7.59 -2.75
CA LEU A 199 5.20 8.41 -2.82
C LEU A 199 4.09 7.84 -1.92
N GLU A 200 3.89 6.52 -1.94
CA GLU A 200 2.92 5.81 -1.10
C GLU A 200 3.21 6.02 0.39
N LEU A 201 4.48 5.94 0.81
CA LEU A 201 4.88 6.24 2.19
C LEU A 201 4.61 7.70 2.57
N VAL A 202 4.94 8.66 1.69
CA VAL A 202 4.70 10.09 1.95
C VAL A 202 3.20 10.39 2.05
N ILE A 203 2.40 9.85 1.13
CA ILE A 203 0.93 9.96 1.17
C ILE A 203 0.38 9.29 2.43
N GLY A 204 0.89 8.12 2.80
CA GLY A 204 0.51 7.41 4.01
C GLY A 204 0.74 8.24 5.28
N ILE A 205 1.92 8.87 5.42
CA ILE A 205 2.21 9.79 6.54
C ILE A 205 1.22 10.96 6.54
N TRP A 206 0.94 11.53 5.37
CA TRP A 206 -0.01 12.64 5.25
C TRP A 206 -1.43 12.21 5.65
N MET A 207 -1.90 11.05 5.21
CA MET A 207 -3.21 10.49 5.56
C MET A 207 -3.33 10.13 7.03
N ILE A 208 -2.24 9.67 7.67
CA ILE A 208 -2.18 9.43 9.12
C ILE A 208 -2.40 10.74 9.90
N ARG A 209 -1.82 11.85 9.42
CA ARG A 209 -1.99 13.17 10.05
C ARG A 209 -3.39 13.76 9.87
N LEU A 210 -4.04 13.49 8.74
CA LEU A 210 -5.37 14.03 8.43
C LEU A 210 -6.50 13.38 9.24
N GLY A 211 -6.24 12.28 9.94
CA GLY A 211 -7.13 11.68 10.91
C GLY A 211 -7.55 10.24 10.57
N PRO A 212 -8.09 9.51 11.56
CA PRO A 212 -8.23 8.05 11.52
C PRO A 212 -9.12 7.55 10.38
N LYS A 213 -10.21 8.27 10.05
CA LYS A 213 -11.13 7.86 8.98
C LYS A 213 -10.44 7.79 7.61
N ARG A 214 -9.60 8.78 7.29
CA ARG A 214 -8.84 8.82 6.03
C ARG A 214 -7.72 7.80 6.03
N THR A 215 -7.08 7.60 7.17
CA THR A 215 -6.08 6.54 7.35
C THR A 215 -6.66 5.16 7.07
N ILE A 216 -7.84 4.85 7.61
CA ILE A 216 -8.51 3.54 7.40
C ILE A 216 -8.83 3.32 5.91
N ALA A 217 -9.42 4.33 5.25
CA ALA A 217 -9.71 4.26 3.82
C ALA A 217 -8.43 4.05 2.99
N TYR A 218 -7.35 4.74 3.36
CA TYR A 218 -6.05 4.59 2.70
C TYR A 218 -5.45 3.20 2.93
N LEU A 219 -5.46 2.68 4.17
CA LEU A 219 -4.97 1.33 4.49
C LEU A 219 -5.72 0.24 3.73
N LEU A 220 -7.04 0.39 3.52
CA LEU A 220 -7.80 -0.52 2.65
C LEU A 220 -7.27 -0.53 1.22
N LEU A 221 -7.08 0.66 0.66
CA LEU A 221 -6.58 0.80 -0.71
C LEU A 221 -5.18 0.20 -0.85
N VAL A 222 -4.27 0.50 0.09
CA VAL A 222 -2.91 -0.06 0.12
C VAL A 222 -2.94 -1.59 0.24
N THR A 223 -3.80 -2.13 1.12
CA THR A 223 -3.96 -3.58 1.29
C THR A 223 -4.46 -4.24 0.01
N LEU A 224 -5.45 -3.65 -0.66
CA LEU A 224 -5.97 -4.16 -1.93
C LEU A 224 -4.89 -4.16 -3.01
N ILE A 225 -4.19 -3.05 -3.21
CA ILE A 225 -3.13 -2.95 -4.22
C ILE A 225 -2.04 -3.98 -3.94
N SER A 226 -1.63 -4.12 -2.68
CA SER A 226 -0.61 -5.08 -2.25
C SER A 226 -1.08 -6.53 -2.39
N ALA A 227 -2.36 -6.82 -2.10
CA ALA A 227 -2.94 -8.15 -2.28
C ALA A 227 -2.98 -8.58 -3.75
N VAL A 228 -3.43 -7.68 -4.64
CA VAL A 228 -3.47 -7.95 -6.09
C VAL A 228 -2.07 -8.04 -6.66
N GLY A 229 -1.17 -7.15 -6.23
CA GLY A 229 0.25 -7.21 -6.62
C GLY A 229 0.90 -8.50 -6.19
N SER A 230 0.61 -8.99 -4.98
CA SER A 230 1.11 -10.26 -4.47
C SER A 230 0.54 -11.47 -5.23
N LEU A 231 -0.75 -11.46 -5.59
CA LEU A 231 -1.35 -12.50 -6.42
C LEU A 231 -0.67 -12.58 -7.80
N GLY A 232 -0.46 -11.43 -8.44
CA GLY A 232 0.20 -11.35 -9.74
C GLY A 232 1.68 -11.73 -9.66
N PHE A 233 2.39 -11.30 -8.62
CA PHE A 233 3.78 -11.66 -8.40
C PHE A 233 3.93 -13.17 -8.14
N TYR A 234 3.08 -13.76 -7.31
CA TYR A 234 3.08 -15.22 -7.06
C TYR A 234 2.90 -16.01 -8.35
N MET A 235 1.98 -15.59 -9.23
CA MET A 235 1.78 -16.23 -10.54
C MET A 235 3.05 -16.23 -11.42
N MET A 236 3.89 -15.20 -11.31
CA MET A 236 5.16 -15.15 -12.04
C MET A 236 6.23 -16.07 -11.44
N CYS A 237 6.11 -16.39 -10.15
CA CYS A 237 7.08 -17.22 -9.42
C CYS A 237 6.74 -18.72 -9.44
N ILE A 238 5.45 -19.10 -9.57
CA ILE A 238 5.06 -20.50 -9.75
C ILE A 238 5.36 -20.96 -11.18
N ALA A 239 6.58 -21.46 -11.40
CA ALA A 239 7.03 -22.09 -12.63
C ALA A 239 7.38 -23.56 -12.38
#